data_AF-A0A7W6GFP9-F1
#
_entry.id   AF-A0A7W6GFP9-F1
#
_cell.length_a   1.000
_cell.length_b   1.000
_cell.length_c   1.000
_cell.angle_alpha   90.00
_cell.angle_beta   90.00
_cell.angle_gamma   90.00
#
_symmetry.space_group_name_H-M   'P 1'
#
loop_
_entity.id
_entity.type
_entity.pdbx_description
1 polymer ?
#
loop_
_entity_poly.entity_id
_entity_poly.type
_entity_poly.pdbx_seq_one_letter_code
_entity_poly.pdbx_strand_id
1 'polypeptide(L)'
;MAEAATPAASTLAALGAQKAYGAKSPAKADDRLDAAAQDFEAVFLTQMMEQMFSGLGDSGPLGSGEGGSAYRSMLADQYGRTIAAAGGIGLADDVRRELIAIQQGGQSS
;
A
#
# COMPACT_ATOMS: atom_id res chain seq x y z
N MET A 1 -11.35 -66.92 -19.12
CA MET A 1 -12.48 -66.00 -18.85
C MET A 1 -12.22 -65.33 -17.51
N ALA A 2 -11.81 -64.05 -17.52
CA ALA A 2 -11.98 -63.07 -16.45
C ALA A 2 -11.57 -61.69 -17.00
N GLU A 3 -12.33 -60.69 -16.61
CA GLU A 3 -12.52 -59.36 -17.21
C GLU A 3 -11.83 -58.25 -16.37
N ALA A 4 -11.62 -57.08 -16.99
CA ALA A 4 -11.34 -55.76 -16.41
C ALA A 4 -9.95 -55.53 -15.76
N ALA A 5 -9.36 -54.34 -15.70
CA ALA A 5 -9.91 -52.99 -15.78
C ALA A 5 -8.85 -52.00 -16.29
N THR A 6 -9.28 -51.08 -17.15
CA THR A 6 -8.58 -49.86 -17.54
C THR A 6 -8.58 -48.86 -16.36
N PRO A 7 -7.50 -48.13 -16.05
CA PRO A 7 -7.59 -46.92 -15.26
C PRO A 7 -7.63 -45.69 -16.19
N ALA A 8 -8.83 -45.37 -16.70
CA ALA A 8 -9.10 -44.09 -17.36
C ALA A 8 -9.94 -43.21 -16.41
N ALA A 9 -9.41 -42.85 -15.24
CA ALA A 9 -10.16 -42.05 -14.27
C ALA A 9 -9.29 -41.25 -13.28
N SER A 10 -8.19 -40.63 -13.70
CA SER A 10 -7.45 -39.72 -12.79
C SER A 10 -6.91 -38.43 -13.40
N THR A 11 -7.19 -38.13 -14.67
CA THR A 11 -6.73 -36.87 -15.29
C THR A 11 -7.70 -35.70 -15.11
N LEU A 12 -8.97 -35.93 -14.75
CA LEU A 12 -9.95 -34.85 -14.53
C LEU A 12 -9.82 -34.15 -13.17
N ALA A 13 -9.23 -34.81 -12.16
CA ALA A 13 -8.98 -34.19 -10.86
C ALA A 13 -7.79 -33.20 -10.88
N ALA A 14 -6.83 -33.40 -11.80
CA ALA A 14 -5.67 -32.53 -11.93
C ALA A 14 -5.99 -31.18 -12.62
N LEU A 15 -6.97 -31.14 -13.53
CA LEU A 15 -7.39 -29.89 -14.19
C LEU A 15 -8.24 -28.97 -13.29
N GLY A 16 -8.84 -29.49 -12.21
CA GLY A 16 -9.58 -28.69 -11.24
C GLY A 16 -8.69 -27.84 -10.32
N ALA A 17 -7.48 -28.31 -10.05
CA ALA A 17 -6.53 -27.63 -9.15
C ALA A 17 -5.73 -26.52 -9.85
N GLN A 18 -5.69 -26.50 -11.18
CA GLN A 18 -4.90 -25.52 -11.95
C GLN A 18 -5.61 -24.16 -12.12
N LYS A 19 -6.93 -24.08 -11.87
CA LYS A 19 -7.69 -22.82 -12.03
C LYS A 19 -7.57 -21.87 -10.82
N ALA A 20 -6.95 -22.30 -9.73
CA ALA A 20 -6.76 -21.48 -8.53
C ALA A 20 -5.48 -20.62 -8.53
N TYR A 21 -4.64 -20.68 -9.57
CA TYR A 21 -3.36 -19.96 -9.61
C TYR A 21 -3.43 -18.50 -10.09
N GLY A 22 -4.63 -17.97 -10.38
CA GLY A 22 -4.81 -16.63 -10.97
C GLY A 22 -5.76 -15.69 -10.24
N ALA A 23 -6.50 -16.17 -9.23
CA ALA A 23 -7.33 -15.28 -8.42
C ALA A 23 -6.43 -14.52 -7.45
N LYS A 24 -6.21 -13.22 -7.67
CA LYS A 24 -5.65 -12.33 -6.63
C LYS A 24 -6.46 -12.57 -5.36
N SER A 25 -5.86 -13.21 -4.36
CA SER A 25 -6.54 -13.48 -3.10
C SER A 25 -7.03 -12.14 -2.52
N PRO A 26 -8.30 -12.01 -2.09
CA PRO A 26 -8.86 -10.75 -1.62
C PRO A 26 -8.03 -10.15 -0.47
N ALA A 27 -7.50 -11.00 0.42
CA ALA A 27 -6.58 -10.57 1.48
C ALA A 27 -5.33 -9.81 0.96
N LYS A 28 -4.72 -10.26 -0.15
CA LYS A 28 -3.56 -9.58 -0.75
C LYS A 28 -3.94 -8.30 -1.53
N ALA A 29 -5.22 -8.12 -1.84
CA ALA A 29 -5.71 -6.88 -2.45
C ALA A 29 -5.95 -5.84 -1.35
N ASP A 30 -6.55 -6.24 -0.23
CA ASP A 30 -6.76 -5.39 0.94
C ASP A 30 -5.42 -4.89 1.52
N ASP A 31 -4.44 -5.76 1.74
CA ASP A 31 -3.12 -5.34 2.26
C ASP A 31 -2.43 -4.27 1.39
N ARG A 32 -2.62 -4.34 0.06
CA ARG A 32 -2.04 -3.36 -0.88
C ARG A 32 -2.78 -2.03 -0.85
N LEU A 33 -4.09 -2.07 -0.63
CA LEU A 33 -4.92 -0.88 -0.49
C LEU A 33 -4.58 -0.14 0.81
N ASP A 34 -4.41 -0.90 1.89
CA ASP A 34 -3.99 -0.38 3.19
C ASP A 34 -2.61 0.29 3.09
N ALA A 35 -1.64 -0.40 2.48
CA ALA A 35 -0.31 0.15 2.26
C ALA A 35 -0.34 1.42 1.39
N ALA A 36 -1.08 1.41 0.27
CA ALA A 36 -1.17 2.57 -0.61
C ALA A 36 -1.83 3.78 0.07
N ALA A 37 -2.85 3.54 0.90
CA ALA A 37 -3.52 4.60 1.64
C ALA A 37 -2.63 5.17 2.76
N GLN A 38 -1.89 4.32 3.47
CA GLN A 38 -0.91 4.75 4.47
C GLN A 38 0.25 5.52 3.84
N ASP A 39 0.74 5.08 2.67
CA ASP A 39 1.78 5.79 1.92
C ASP A 39 1.30 7.17 1.46
N PHE A 40 0.04 7.28 1.04
CA PHE A 40 -0.56 8.58 0.70
C PHE A 40 -0.58 9.52 1.91
N GLU A 41 -1.03 9.04 3.06
CA GLU A 41 -1.04 9.84 4.29
C GLU A 41 0.38 10.21 4.72
N ALA A 42 1.36 9.32 4.56
CA ALA A 42 2.76 9.62 4.84
C ALA A 42 3.28 10.77 3.97
N VAL A 43 3.02 10.76 2.66
CA VAL A 43 3.41 11.85 1.75
C VAL A 43 2.73 13.17 2.14
N PHE A 44 1.44 13.12 2.48
CA PHE A 44 0.71 14.28 2.97
C PHE A 44 1.34 14.88 4.23
N LEU A 45 1.62 14.04 5.23
CA LEU A 45 2.23 14.47 6.49
C LEU A 45 3.65 15.00 6.30
N THR A 46 4.44 14.37 5.42
CA THR A 46 5.76 14.87 5.01
C THR A 46 5.63 16.29 4.46
N GLN A 47 4.69 16.52 3.53
CA GLN A 47 4.50 17.84 2.96
C GLN A 47 4.11 18.89 4.01
N MET A 48 3.26 18.53 4.97
CA MET A 48 2.89 19.41 6.09
C MET A 48 4.09 19.73 6.99
N MET A 49 4.95 18.74 7.29
CA MET A 49 6.18 18.94 8.05
C MET A 49 7.18 19.84 7.32
N GLU A 50 7.31 19.69 6.01
CA GLU A 50 8.14 20.58 5.21
C GLU A 50 7.65 22.04 5.26
N GLN A 51 6.33 22.27 5.16
CA GLN A 51 5.77 23.62 5.30
C GLN A 51 6.03 24.20 6.70
N MET A 52 5.91 23.38 7.75
CA MET A 52 6.23 23.79 9.13
C MET A 52 7.71 24.18 9.28
N PHE A 53 8.63 23.40 8.70
CA PHE A 53 10.08 23.69 8.72
C PHE A 53 10.45 24.91 7.87
N SER A 54 9.76 25.15 6.76
CA SER A 54 9.93 26.36 5.95
C SER A 54 9.56 27.62 6.75
N GLY A 55 8.51 27.55 7.59
CA GLY A 55 8.07 28.66 8.44
C GLY A 55 9.02 29.01 9.60
N LEU A 56 9.93 28.10 9.99
CA LEU A 56 10.91 28.31 11.07
C LEU A 56 12.15 29.12 10.62
N GLY A 57 12.28 29.41 9.32
CA GLY A 57 13.43 30.12 8.75
C GLY A 57 14.73 29.30 8.75
N ASP A 58 15.82 29.92 8.29
CA ASP A 58 17.13 29.26 8.16
C ASP A 58 18.05 29.37 9.38
N SER A 59 17.58 30.03 10.43
CA SER A 59 18.34 30.24 11.66
C SER A 59 17.94 29.21 12.70
N GLY A 60 18.64 28.07 12.72
CA GLY A 60 18.39 27.03 13.71
C GLY A 60 19.44 25.91 13.72
N PRO A 61 19.41 25.04 14.75
CA PRO A 61 20.35 23.94 14.90
C PRO A 61 20.28 22.88 13.79
N LEU A 62 19.24 22.93 12.94
CA LEU A 62 19.08 22.06 11.77
C LEU A 62 19.93 22.51 10.57
N GLY A 63 20.73 23.56 10.71
CA GLY A 63 21.63 24.08 9.68
C GLY A 63 20.93 25.04 8.70
N SER A 64 21.72 25.92 8.08
CA SER A 64 21.28 26.90 7.07
C SER A 64 21.73 26.51 5.66
N GLY A 65 21.06 27.01 4.63
CA GLY A 65 21.44 26.76 3.23
C GLY A 65 21.12 25.32 2.76
N GLU A 66 21.73 24.92 1.65
CA GLU A 66 21.38 23.69 0.91
C GLU A 66 21.57 22.39 1.73
N GLY A 67 22.58 22.33 2.60
CA GLY A 67 22.76 21.19 3.50
C GLY A 67 21.68 21.09 4.58
N GLY A 68 21.22 22.24 5.09
CA GLY A 68 20.14 22.31 6.06
C GLY A 68 18.79 21.93 5.45
N SER A 69 18.50 22.36 4.22
CA SER A 69 17.27 22.01 3.53
C SER A 69 17.17 20.51 3.26
N ALA A 70 18.25 19.88 2.76
CA ALA A 70 18.29 18.43 2.55
C ALA A 70 18.06 17.65 3.85
N TYR A 71 18.66 18.09 4.95
CA TYR A 71 18.47 17.47 6.27
C TYR A 71 17.02 17.61 6.77
N ARG A 72 16.42 18.80 6.63
CA ARG A 72 15.01 19.03 7.00
C ARG A 72 14.05 18.17 6.19
N SER A 73 14.26 18.02 4.88
CA SER A 73 13.44 17.13 4.05
C SER A 73 13.56 15.67 4.48
N MET A 74 14.78 15.20 4.80
CA MET A 74 14.97 13.83 5.30
C MET A 74 14.26 13.61 6.65
N LEU A 75 14.32 14.60 7.55
CA LEU A 75 13.59 14.57 8.81
C LEU A 75 12.07 14.60 8.60
N ALA A 76 11.59 15.47 7.72
CA ALA A 76 10.17 15.57 7.39
C ALA A 76 9.62 14.25 6.86
N ASP A 77 10.35 13.59 5.94
CA ASP A 77 9.98 12.27 5.42
C ASP A 77 9.90 11.23 6.54
N GLN A 78 10.91 11.20 7.42
CA GLN A 78 10.94 10.23 8.50
C GLN A 78 9.81 10.47 9.52
N TYR A 79 9.52 11.72 9.85
CA TYR A 79 8.38 12.05 10.71
C TYR A 79 7.05 11.71 10.04
N GLY A 80 6.84 12.08 8.78
CA GLY A 80 5.62 11.79 8.04
C GLY A 80 5.31 10.29 8.00
N ARG A 81 6.30 9.47 7.66
CA ARG A 81 6.18 8.01 7.67
C ARG A 81 5.93 7.44 9.07
N THR A 82 6.64 7.93 10.09
CA THR A 82 6.50 7.44 11.46
C THR A 82 5.13 7.77 12.03
N ILE A 83 4.62 8.98 11.76
CA ILE A 83 3.30 9.42 12.22
C ILE A 83 2.22 8.61 11.50
N ALA A 84 2.29 8.46 10.16
CA ALA A 84 1.36 7.62 9.42
C ALA A 84 1.35 6.18 9.94
N ALA A 85 2.52 5.57 10.18
CA ALA A 85 2.63 4.22 10.71
C ALA A 85 2.14 4.07 12.16
N ALA A 86 2.17 5.14 12.96
CA ALA A 86 1.65 5.16 14.32
C ALA A 86 0.12 5.33 14.40
N GLY A 87 -0.57 5.43 13.26
CA GLY A 87 -2.02 5.61 13.18
C GLY A 87 -2.45 6.93 12.52
N GLY A 88 -1.49 7.80 12.18
CA GLY A 88 -1.74 8.97 11.33
C GLY A 88 -2.77 9.95 11.89
N ILE A 89 -3.51 10.59 10.98
CA ILE A 89 -4.60 11.51 11.29
C ILE A 89 -5.96 10.98 10.79
N GLY A 90 -6.00 9.76 10.25
CA GLY A 90 -7.19 9.11 9.70
C GLY A 90 -7.43 9.35 8.21
N LEU A 91 -6.53 10.04 7.52
CA LEU A 91 -6.64 10.30 6.08
C LEU A 91 -6.47 8.98 5.28
N ALA A 92 -5.63 8.07 5.77
CA ALA A 92 -5.48 6.75 5.17
C ALA A 92 -6.82 5.98 5.11
N ASP A 93 -7.68 6.10 6.12
CA ASP A 93 -8.98 5.42 6.13
C ASP A 93 -9.92 5.94 5.02
N ASP A 94 -9.94 7.26 4.82
CA ASP A 94 -10.75 7.89 3.79
C ASP A 94 -10.24 7.55 2.39
N VAL A 95 -8.92 7.59 2.19
CA VAL A 95 -8.30 7.21 0.92
C VAL A 95 -8.54 5.74 0.61
N ARG A 96 -8.42 4.85 1.61
CA ARG A 96 -8.71 3.43 1.46
C ARG A 96 -10.15 3.19 1.01
N ARG A 97 -11.13 3.88 1.62
CA ARG A 97 -12.55 3.79 1.23
C ARG A 97 -12.75 4.16 -0.24
N GLU A 98 -12.11 5.23 -0.69
CA GLU A 98 -12.18 5.67 -2.09
C GLU A 98 -11.50 4.68 -3.04
N LEU A 99 -10.32 4.18 -2.71
CA LEU A 99 -9.61 3.19 -3.52
C LEU A 99 -10.43 1.89 -3.70
N ILE A 100 -11.13 1.47 -2.66
CA ILE A 100 -12.06 0.33 -2.74
C ILE A 100 -13.22 0.64 -3.70
N ALA A 101 -13.83 1.83 -3.60
CA ALA A 101 -14.93 2.24 -4.47
C ALA A 101 -14.51 2.24 -5.96
N ILE A 102 -13.33 2.78 -6.26
CA ILE A 102 -12.76 2.81 -7.61
C ILE A 102 -12.51 1.38 -8.15
N GLN A 103 -11.98 0.49 -7.32
CA GLN A 103 -11.73 -0.90 -7.72
C GLN A 103 -13.02 -1.70 -7.98
N GLN A 104 -14.10 -1.41 -7.26
CA GLN A 104 -15.39 -2.05 -7.49
C GLN A 104 -16.05 -1.55 -8.78
N GLY A 105 -16.01 -0.26 -9.06
CA GLY A 105 -16.56 0.32 -10.30
C GLY A 105 -15.84 -0.14 -11.58
N GLY A 106 -14.54 -0.39 -11.50
CA GLY A 106 -13.74 -0.93 -12.61
C GLY A 106 -13.92 -2.43 -12.88
N GLN A 107 -14.49 -3.19 -11.94
CA GLN A 107 -14.78 -4.63 -12.12
C GLN A 107 -16.18 -4.90 -12.71
N SER A 108 -17.05 -3.88 -12.76
CA SER A 108 -18.39 -3.96 -13.34
C SER A 108 -18.47 -3.63 -14.84
N SER A 109 -17.34 -3.62 -15.56
CA SER A 109 -17.25 -3.34 -17.00
C SER A 109 -16.67 -4.50 -17.80
#